data_AF-A0AAD5MM31-F1
#
_entry.id   AF-A0AAD5MM31-F1
#
_cell.length_a   1.000
_cell.length_b   1.000
_cell.length_c   1.000
_cell.angle_alpha   90.00
_cell.angle_beta   90.00
_cell.angle_gamma   90.00
#
_symmetry.space_group_name_H-M   'P 1'
#
loop_
_entity.id
_entity.type
_entity.pdbx_description
1 polymer ?
#
loop_
_entity_poly.entity_id
_entity_poly.type
_entity_poly.pdbx_seq_one_letter_code
_entity_poly.pdbx_strand_id
1 'polypeptide(L)' 'MSPGARTAPDEEVTITPVSGPPVTISGSLSTTNIIMASWSRAMWQSVANRAIRMLASGPLGSHFFSAVAIVGGN' A
#
# COMPACT_ATOMS: atom_id res chain seq x y z
N MET A 1 50.96 -28.12 -20.53
CA MET A 1 49.75 -28.65 -19.89
C MET A 1 49.30 -27.62 -18.87
N SER A 2 48.24 -26.85 -19.16
CA SER A 2 47.72 -25.83 -18.23
C SER A 2 46.81 -26.49 -17.19
N PRO A 3 46.95 -26.18 -15.89
CA PRO A 3 46.02 -26.66 -14.87
C PRO A 3 44.66 -26.01 -15.08
N GLY A 4 43.59 -26.82 -15.05
CA GLY A 4 42.22 -26.36 -15.23
C GLY A 4 41.82 -25.33 -14.18
N ALA A 5 41.20 -24.25 -14.64
CA ALA A 5 40.60 -23.24 -13.79
C ALA A 5 39.50 -23.90 -12.95
N ARG A 6 39.73 -23.97 -11.63
CA ARG A 6 38.75 -24.44 -10.66
C ARG A 6 37.70 -23.34 -10.53
N THR A 7 36.54 -23.52 -11.17
CA THR A 7 35.37 -22.68 -10.97
C THR A 7 34.98 -22.74 -9.49
N ALA A 8 35.02 -21.60 -8.82
CA ALA A 8 34.46 -21.47 -7.47
C ALA A 8 32.95 -21.77 -7.54
N PRO A 9 32.33 -22.35 -6.51
CA PRO A 9 30.88 -22.47 -6.47
C PRO A 9 30.28 -21.07 -6.54
N ASP A 10 29.29 -20.87 -7.41
CA ASP A 10 28.54 -19.62 -7.50
C ASP A 10 28.02 -19.28 -6.09
N GLU A 11 28.47 -18.15 -5.53
CA GLU A 11 27.93 -17.65 -4.27
C GLU A 11 26.44 -17.37 -4.48
N GLU A 12 25.59 -18.14 -3.79
CA GLU A 12 24.16 -17.90 -3.75
C GLU A 12 23.90 -16.54 -3.10
N VAL A 13 23.69 -15.52 -3.94
CA VAL A 13 23.34 -14.17 -3.49
C VAL A 13 21.96 -14.22 -2.86
N THR A 14 21.92 -14.31 -1.54
CA THR A 14 20.68 -14.21 -0.76
C THR A 14 20.23 -12.75 -0.76
N ILE A 15 19.21 -12.43 -1.55
CA ILE A 15 18.59 -11.10 -1.53
C ILE A 15 17.73 -11.02 -0.27
N THR A 16 18.26 -10.43 0.80
CA THR A 16 17.46 -10.10 1.98
C THR A 16 16.65 -8.82 1.71
N PRO A 17 15.32 -8.83 1.91
CA PRO A 17 14.52 -7.62 1.79
C PRO A 17 15.00 -6.56 2.79
N VAL A 18 15.33 -5.38 2.27
CA VAL A 18 15.76 -4.24 3.10
C VAL A 18 14.52 -3.69 3.81
N SER A 19 14.43 -3.90 5.11
CA SER A 19 13.35 -3.35 5.94
C SER A 19 13.65 -1.88 6.28
N GLY A 20 13.13 -0.94 5.49
CA GLY A 20 13.09 0.48 5.86
C GLY A 20 11.92 0.79 6.82
N PRO A 21 11.92 1.96 7.48
CA PRO A 21 10.75 2.41 8.25
C PRO A 21 9.52 2.50 7.35
N PRO A 22 8.30 2.25 7.88
CA PRO A 22 7.07 2.34 7.09
C PRO A 22 6.87 3.76 6.55
N VAL A 23 6.65 3.87 5.24
CA VAL A 23 6.32 5.13 4.58
C VAL A 23 4.83 5.41 4.76
N THR A 24 4.48 6.59 5.26
CA THR A 24 3.09 7.04 5.36
C THR A 24 2.73 7.84 4.11
N ILE A 25 1.66 7.42 3.42
CA ILE A 25 1.08 8.15 2.29
C ILE A 25 -0.29 8.65 2.74
N SER A 26 -0.57 9.94 2.54
CA SER A 26 -1.85 10.57 2.88
C SER A 26 -2.43 11.31 1.67
N GLY A 27 -3.75 11.50 1.67
CA GLY A 27 -4.47 12.22 0.62
C GLY A 27 -5.88 12.58 1.07
N SER A 28 -6.53 13.49 0.36
CA SER A 28 -7.91 13.89 0.59
C SER A 28 -8.76 13.64 -0.64
N LEU A 29 -10.00 13.20 -0.42
CA LEU A 29 -11.01 13.07 -1.45
C LEU A 29 -12.04 14.18 -1.25
N SER A 30 -12.17 15.06 -2.23
CA SER A 30 -13.24 16.04 -2.30
C SER A 30 -14.29 15.61 -3.33
N THR A 31 -15.52 16.08 -3.18
CA THR A 31 -16.56 15.88 -4.18
C THR A 31 -17.18 17.20 -4.58
N THR A 32 -17.59 17.31 -5.84
CA THR A 32 -18.42 18.40 -6.36
C THR A 32 -19.87 17.97 -6.54
N ASN A 33 -20.18 16.68 -6.32
CA ASN A 33 -21.52 16.16 -6.44
C ASN A 33 -22.36 16.59 -5.22
N ILE A 34 -23.38 17.41 -5.45
CA ILE A 34 -24.21 18.00 -4.37
C ILE A 34 -24.96 16.96 -3.54
N ILE A 35 -25.30 15.81 -4.13
CA ILE A 35 -25.96 14.71 -3.41
C ILE A 35 -24.96 14.09 -2.43
N MET A 36 -23.73 13.84 -2.87
CA MET A 36 -22.68 13.31 -1.99
C MET A 36 -22.27 14.34 -0.93
N ALA A 37 -22.27 15.63 -1.25
CA ALA A 37 -21.98 16.68 -0.28
C ALA A 37 -23.00 16.73 0.87
N SER A 38 -24.26 16.35 0.62
CA SER A 38 -25.32 16.28 1.64
C SER A 38 -25.36 14.95 2.40
N TRP A 39 -24.49 14.00 2.05
CA TRP A 39 -24.42 12.72 2.75
C TRP A 39 -23.98 12.89 4.19
N SER A 40 -24.58 12.07 5.07
CA SER A 40 -24.15 12.01 6.46
C SER A 40 -22.72 11.47 6.58
N ARG A 41 -22.08 11.76 7.70
CA ARG A 41 -20.73 11.25 8.01
C ARG A 41 -20.64 9.73 7.92
N ALA A 42 -21.72 9.01 8.29
CA ALA A 42 -21.79 7.55 8.21
C ALA A 42 -21.82 7.02 6.76
N MET A 43 -22.51 7.73 5.85
CA MET A 43 -22.51 7.40 4.43
C MET A 43 -21.12 7.61 3.82
N TRP A 44 -20.48 8.73 4.13
CA TRP A 44 -19.08 8.97 3.75
C TRP A 44 -18.12 7.90 4.31
N GLN A 45 -18.31 7.52 5.57
CA GLN A 45 -17.48 6.48 6.19
C GLN A 45 -17.67 5.13 5.49
N SER A 46 -18.87 4.83 4.96
CA SER A 46 -19.12 3.61 4.19
C SER A 46 -18.32 3.57 2.89
N VAL A 47 -18.21 4.71 2.19
CA VAL A 47 -17.35 4.85 0.99
C VAL A 47 -15.88 4.68 1.37
N ALA A 48 -15.43 5.36 2.42
CA ALA A 48 -14.07 5.29 2.92
C ALA A 48 -13.67 3.85 3.29
N ASN A 49 -14.53 3.14 4.01
CA ASN A 49 -14.32 1.73 4.38
C ASN A 49 -14.30 0.82 3.15
N ARG A 50 -15.05 1.14 2.10
CA ARG A 50 -15.00 0.39 0.83
C ARG A 50 -13.67 0.62 0.12
N ALA A 51 -13.16 1.85 0.09
CA ALA A 51 -11.87 2.17 -0.51
C ALA A 51 -10.72 1.41 0.20
N ILE A 52 -10.70 1.39 1.54
CA ILE A 52 -9.71 0.61 2.31
C ILE A 52 -9.80 -0.88 1.95
N ARG A 53 -11.00 -1.44 1.89
CA ARG A 53 -11.18 -2.85 1.53
C ARG A 53 -10.67 -3.15 0.12
N MET A 54 -10.93 -2.27 -0.84
CA MET A 54 -10.42 -2.42 -2.21
C MET A 54 -8.90 -2.31 -2.28
N LEU A 55 -8.29 -1.44 -1.47
CA LEU A 55 -6.82 -1.35 -1.36
C LEU A 55 -6.24 -2.65 -0.77
N ALA A 56 -6.85 -3.17 0.30
CA ALA A 56 -6.41 -4.38 0.98
C ALA A 56 -6.59 -5.65 0.14
N SER A 57 -7.66 -5.74 -0.66
CA SER A 57 -7.91 -6.88 -1.54
C SER A 57 -7.24 -6.76 -2.91
N GLY A 58 -6.64 -5.60 -3.22
CA GLY A 58 -6.07 -5.30 -4.54
C GLY A 58 -4.58 -5.62 -4.62
N PRO A 59 -3.93 -5.29 -5.75
CA PRO A 59 -2.49 -5.51 -5.97
C PRO A 59 -1.58 -4.84 -4.94
N LEU A 60 -2.10 -3.83 -4.23
CA LEU A 60 -1.37 -3.10 -3.21
C LEU A 60 -1.55 -3.67 -1.79
N GLY A 61 -2.40 -4.69 -1.60
CA GLY A 61 -2.76 -5.20 -0.28
C GLY A 61 -1.57 -5.71 0.55
N SER A 62 -0.59 -6.35 -0.09
CA SER A 62 0.65 -6.81 0.55
C SER A 62 1.69 -5.70 0.78
N HIS A 63 1.46 -4.50 0.23
CA HIS A 63 2.39 -3.38 0.32
C HIS A 63 2.07 -2.42 1.48
N PHE A 64 0.91 -2.57 2.13
CA PHE A 64 0.49 -1.74 3.24
C PHE A 64 0.36 -2.57 4.52
N PHE A 65 1.01 -2.12 5.59
CA PHE A 65 0.83 -2.68 6.92
C PHE A 65 -0.49 -2.24 7.56
N SER A 66 -0.92 -1.00 7.28
CA SER A 66 -2.16 -0.41 7.82
C SER A 66 -2.72 0.61 6.85
N ALA A 67 -4.04 0.74 6.82
CA ALA A 67 -4.76 1.75 6.06
C ALA A 67 -5.92 2.29 6.90
N VAL A 68 -6.01 3.62 6.99
CA VAL A 68 -7.03 4.32 7.78
C VAL A 68 -7.66 5.39 6.91
N ALA A 69 -8.97 5.54 7.02
CA ALA A 69 -9.72 6.58 6.32
C ALA A 69 -10.66 7.26 7.31
N ILE A 70 -10.53 8.57 7.38
CA ILE A 70 -11.22 9.43 8.33
C ILE A 70 -12.11 10.38 7.54
N VAL A 71 -13.38 10.49 7.92
CA VAL A 71 -14.24 11.55 7.40
C VAL A 71 -14.06 12.80 8.26
N GLY A 72 -13.38 13.80 7.71
CA GLY A 72 -13.32 15.15 8.28
C GLY A 72 -14.62 15.90 8.01
N GLY A 73 -15.05 16.72 8.97
CA GLY A 73 -15.98 17.83 8.69
C GLY A 73 -15.16 19.08 8.41
N ASN A 74 -15.71 20.01 7.63
CA ASN A 74 -15.23 21.40 7.67
C ASN A 74 -15.50 22.00 9.06
#